data_AF-A0A3C0PGV5-F1
#
_entry.id   AF-A0A3C0PGV5-F1
#
_cell.length_a   1.000
_cell.length_b   1.000
_cell.length_c   1.000
_cell.angle_alpha   90.00
_cell.angle_beta   90.00
_cell.angle_gamma   90.00
#
_symmetry.space_group_name_H-M   'P 1'
#
loop_
_entity.id
_entity.type
_entity.pdbx_description
1 polymer ?
#
loop_
_entity_poly.entity_id
_entity_poly.type
_entity_poly.pdbx_seq_one_letter_code
_entity_poly.pdbx_strand_id
1 'polypeptide(L)' 'MRSKILCLVLLIGLTVNAQTTISLSGKITNSSGTAISNAIVTLVGQGLKDTTGSDGAYSITKSNVSVLQA' A
#
# COMPACT_ATOMS: atom_id res chain seq x y z
N MET A 1 1.63 -1.92 43.67
CA MET A 1 0.46 -1.88 42.74
C MET A 1 0.56 -0.80 41.65
N ARG A 2 1.23 0.35 41.89
CA ARG A 2 1.37 1.45 40.91
C ARG A 2 2.28 1.15 39.70
N SER A 3 3.29 0.30 39.87
CA SER A 3 4.21 -0.11 38.78
C SER A 3 3.56 -1.01 37.72
N LYS A 4 2.59 -1.86 38.10
CA LYS A 4 1.85 -2.72 37.15
C LYS A 4 0.91 -1.91 36.25
N ILE A 5 0.30 -0.85 36.80
CA ILE A 5 -0.53 0.11 36.04
C ILE A 5 0.33 0.88 35.03
N LEU A 6 1.54 1.31 35.41
CA LEU A 6 2.45 2.03 34.50
C LEU A 6 2.87 1.17 33.29
N CYS A 7 3.17 -0.12 33.51
CA CYS A 7 3.46 -1.04 32.41
C CYS A 7 2.24 -1.27 31.50
N LEU A 8 1.04 -1.35 32.07
CA LEU A 8 -0.19 -1.57 31.30
C LEU A 8 -0.49 -0.38 30.37
N VAL A 9 -0.32 0.85 30.84
CA VAL A 9 -0.52 2.07 30.03
C VAL A 9 0.54 2.21 28.93
N LEU A 10 1.80 1.82 29.23
CA LEU A 10 2.88 1.83 28.24
C LEU A 10 2.67 0.80 27.12
N LEU A 11 2.09 -0.36 27.44
CA LEU A 11 1.78 -1.41 26.46
C LEU A 11 0.62 -1.02 25.51
N ILE A 12 -0.36 -0.24 25.99
CA ILE A 12 -1.49 0.23 25.17
C ILE A 12 -1.04 1.30 24.17
N GLY A 13 -0.02 2.10 24.52
CA GLY A 13 0.55 3.14 23.65
C GLY A 13 1.44 2.65 22.51
N LEU A 14 1.78 1.35 22.48
CA LEU A 14 2.65 0.73 21.48
C LEU A 14 1.89 0.05 20.32
N THR A 15 0.61 0.39 20.12
CA THR A 15 -0.14 -0.06 18.93
C THR A 15 0.40 0.66 17.69
N VAL A 16 1.55 0.18 17.21
CA VAL A 16 2.09 0.48 15.90
C VAL A 16 0.99 0.11 14.91
N ASN A 17 0.36 1.12 14.33
CA ASN A 17 -0.55 0.96 13.21
C ASN A 17 0.24 0.28 12.09
N ALA A 18 0.15 -1.05 12.00
CA ALA A 18 0.69 -1.82 10.89
C ALA A 18 -0.18 -1.51 9.67
N GLN A 19 0.05 -0.33 9.08
CA GLN A 19 -0.66 0.14 7.92
C GLN A 19 -0.26 -0.79 6.77
N THR A 20 -1.14 -1.74 6.45
CA THR A 20 -0.90 -2.67 5.34
C THR A 20 -1.06 -1.87 4.06
N THR A 21 0.06 -1.28 3.63
CA THR A 21 0.15 -0.47 2.43
C THR A 21 0.51 -1.39 1.28
N ILE A 22 -0.40 -1.50 0.32
CA ILE A 22 -0.12 -2.15 -0.95
C ILE A 22 0.62 -1.12 -1.78
N SER A 23 1.84 -1.43 -2.16
CA SER A 23 2.65 -0.64 -3.10
C SER A 23 3.10 -1.56 -4.20
N LEU A 24 2.41 -1.51 -5.35
CA LEU A 24 2.72 -2.30 -6.54
C LEU A 24 3.14 -1.35 -7.64
N SER A 25 4.38 -1.47 -8.10
CA SER A 25 4.92 -0.67 -9.18
C SER A 25 5.63 -1.53 -10.20
N GLY A 26 5.59 -1.11 -11.46
CA GLY A 26 6.30 -1.80 -12.54
C GLY A 26 6.32 -1.00 -13.82
N LYS A 27 6.83 -1.62 -14.89
CA LYS A 27 6.87 -1.06 -16.24
C LYS A 27 6.32 -2.07 -17.23
N ILE A 28 5.51 -1.63 -18.18
CA ILE A 28 4.97 -2.45 -19.26
C ILE A 28 5.71 -2.10 -20.55
N THR A 29 6.34 -3.12 -21.14
CA THR A 29 7.07 -3.03 -22.41
C THR A 29 6.62 -4.11 -23.38
N ASN A 30 6.79 -3.86 -24.67
CA ASN A 30 6.65 -4.90 -25.69
C ASN A 30 7.92 -5.79 -25.76
N SER A 31 7.94 -6.74 -26.70
CA SER A 31 9.07 -7.64 -26.91
C SER A 31 10.37 -6.95 -27.36
N SER A 32 10.28 -5.73 -27.94
CA SER A 32 11.44 -4.92 -28.31
C SER A 32 11.93 -3.99 -27.19
N GLY A 33 11.32 -4.06 -26.00
CA GLY A 33 11.66 -3.19 -24.86
C GLY A 33 11.08 -1.77 -24.95
N THR A 34 10.22 -1.49 -25.93
CA THR A 34 9.53 -0.20 -26.06
C THR A 34 8.41 -0.11 -25.02
N ALA A 35 8.35 1.02 -24.31
CA ALA A 35 7.31 1.30 -23.33
C ALA A 35 5.92 1.36 -23.98
N ILE A 36 4.93 0.75 -23.33
CA ILE A 36 3.52 0.83 -23.75
C ILE A 36 2.83 1.87 -22.86
N SER A 37 2.42 2.99 -23.46
CA SER A 37 1.68 4.05 -22.79
C SER A 37 0.17 3.81 -22.83
N ASN A 38 -0.56 4.32 -21.84
CA ASN A 38 -2.02 4.21 -21.71
C ASN A 38 -2.55 2.78 -21.57
N ALA A 39 -1.73 1.84 -21.12
CA ALA A 39 -2.17 0.49 -20.79
C ALA A 39 -2.86 0.49 -19.41
N ILE A 40 -4.04 -0.11 -19.32
CA ILE A 40 -4.79 -0.23 -18.06
C ILE A 40 -4.31 -1.47 -17.31
N VAL A 41 -3.74 -1.25 -16.12
CA VAL A 41 -3.30 -2.31 -15.20
C VAL A 41 -4.31 -2.43 -14.09
N THR A 42 -4.85 -3.63 -13.87
CA THR A 42 -5.85 -3.89 -12.83
C THR A 42 -5.36 -4.93 -11.84
N LEU A 43 -5.34 -4.59 -10.56
CA LEU A 43 -5.14 -5.52 -9.45
C LEU A 43 -6.51 -6.06 -9.00
N VAL A 44 -6.93 -7.15 -9.63
CA VAL A 44 -8.30 -7.69 -9.53
C VAL A 44 -8.71 -8.00 -8.09
N GLY A 45 -7.84 -8.66 -7.32
CA GLY A 45 -8.14 -9.05 -5.93
C GLY A 45 -8.43 -7.86 -5.00
N GLN A 46 -7.99 -6.66 -5.38
CA GLN A 46 -8.14 -5.44 -4.56
C GLN A 46 -9.03 -4.38 -5.20
N GLY A 47 -9.53 -4.61 -6.42
CA GLY A 47 -10.33 -3.64 -7.18
C GLY A 47 -9.58 -2.35 -7.52
N LEU A 48 -8.24 -2.38 -7.58
CA LEU A 48 -7.42 -1.21 -7.89
C LEU A 48 -6.99 -1.23 -9.35
N LYS A 49 -6.77 -0.06 -9.93
CA LYS A 49 -6.22 0.08 -11.27
C LYS A 49 -5.30 1.28 -11.38
N ASP A 50 -4.40 1.22 -12.34
CA ASP A 50 -3.60 2.36 -12.78
C ASP A 50 -3.42 2.31 -14.30
N THR A 51 -2.97 3.42 -14.89
CA THR A 51 -2.72 3.54 -16.33
C THR A 51 -1.26 3.89 -16.56
N THR A 52 -0.60 3.17 -17.46
CA THR A 52 0.83 3.39 -17.69
C THR A 52 1.14 4.76 -18.30
N GLY A 53 2.20 5.39 -17.80
CA GLY A 53 2.74 6.64 -18.33
C GLY A 53 3.38 6.50 -19.71
N SER A 54 3.92 7.60 -20.25
CA SER A 54 4.67 7.60 -21.53
C SER A 54 5.93 6.74 -21.50
N ASP A 55 6.47 6.51 -20.30
CA ASP A 55 7.60 5.61 -20.06
C ASP A 55 7.14 4.17 -19.77
N GLY A 56 5.84 3.89 -19.78
CA GLY A 56 5.27 2.57 -19.50
C GLY A 56 5.21 2.22 -18.01
N ALA A 57 5.58 3.14 -17.11
CA ALA A 57 5.51 2.88 -15.67
C ALA A 57 4.08 2.96 -15.14
N TYR A 58 3.76 2.14 -14.14
CA TYR A 58 2.54 2.19 -13.35
C TYR A 58 2.86 2.07 -11.85
N SER A 59 1.98 2.61 -11.01
CA SER A 59 2.06 2.58 -9.55
C SER A 59 0.67 2.48 -8.93
N ILE A 60 0.32 1.29 -8.44
CA ILE A 60 -0.90 1.03 -7.70
C ILE A 60 -0.57 1.09 -6.20
N THR A 61 -1.15 2.07 -5.51
CA THR A 61 -1.01 2.21 -4.05
C THR A 61 -2.35 2.13 -3.33
N LYS A 62 -2.40 1.43 -2.20
CA LYS A 62 -3.55 1.41 -1.29
C LYS A 62 -3.06 1.39 0.15
N SER A 63 -3.42 2.41 0.90
CA SER A 63 -3.19 2.47 2.34
C SER A 63 -4.41 1.95 3.07
N ASN A 64 -4.29 0.82 3.77
CA ASN A 64 -5.29 0.42 4.75
C ASN A 64 -4.88 0.97 6.11
N VAL A 65 -5.53 2.05 6.54
CA VAL A 65 -5.41 2.56 7.90
C VAL A 65 -6.41 1.85 8.79
N SER A 66 -5.94 0.87 9.57
CA SER A 66 -6.73 0.30 10.65
C SER A 66 -6.71 1.26 11.82
N VAL A 67 -7.61 2.24 11.83
CA VAL A 67 -7.83 3.07 13.02
C VAL A 67 -8.78 2.34 13.96
N LEU A 68 -8.40 2.23 15.24
CA LEU A 68 -9.35 1.87 16.29
C LEU A 68 -10.36 3.03 16.37
N GLN A 69 -11.56 2.85 15.81
CA GLN A 69 -12.64 3.82 16.04
C GLN A 69 -13.02 3.73 17.52
N ALA A 70 -12.76 4.82 18.23
CA ALA A 70 -13.04 5.00 19.64
C ALA A 70 -14.54 5.08 19.92
#